data_AF-A0A2J7ZG41-F1
#
_entry.id   AF-A0A2J7ZG41-F1
#
_cell.length_a   1.000
_cell.length_b   1.000
_cell.length_c   1.000
_cell.angle_alpha   90.00
_cell.angle_beta   90.00
_cell.angle_gamma   90.00
#
_symmetry.space_group_name_H-M   'P 1'
#
loop_
_entity.id
_entity.type
_entity.pdbx_description
1 polymer ?
#
loop_
_entity_poly.entity_id
_entity_poly.type
_entity_poly.pdbx_seq_one_letter_code
_entity_poly.pdbx_strand_id
1 'polypeptide(L)' 'QVLDTKCSIKFQLKKVLCMGVAVANVGMTEGEIRTNIMYAINFLVSLLKKNWQNVRCLYIKSSMGKPIRIY' A
#
# COMPACT_ATOMS: atom_id res chain seq x y z
N GLN A 1 18.70 8.94 9.21
CA GLN A 1 19.23 8.30 7.99
C GLN A 1 18.93 6.80 7.93
N VAL A 2 19.29 5.95 8.91
CA VAL A 2 18.94 4.51 8.86
C VAL A 2 17.45 4.24 9.14
N LEU A 3 16.81 5.06 9.98
CA LEU A 3 15.37 4.96 10.30
C LEU A 3 14.48 5.30 9.10
N ASP A 4 14.84 6.32 8.33
CA ASP A 4 14.10 6.73 7.12
C ASP A 4 14.03 5.61 6.07
N THR A 5 15.13 4.87 5.90
CA THR A 5 15.19 3.74 4.97
C THR A 5 14.38 2.54 5.47
N LYS A 6 14.22 2.37 6.79
CA LYS A 6 13.40 1.28 7.37
C LYS A 6 11.90 1.52 7.18
N CYS A 7 11.47 2.78 7.12
CA CYS A 7 10.07 3.16 6.89
C CYS A 7 9.76 3.46 5.41
N SER A 8 10.73 3.23 4.51
CA SER A 8 10.60 3.51 3.08
C SER A 8 9.91 2.35 2.34
N ILE A 9 8.82 2.68 1.65
CA ILE A 9 8.08 1.73 0.81
C ILE A 9 8.51 1.93 -0.64
N LYS A 10 9.09 0.89 -1.26
CA LYS A 10 9.51 0.92 -2.66
C LYS A 10 8.38 0.46 -3.59
N PHE A 11 7.82 1.39 -4.35
CA PHE A 11 6.92 1.07 -5.46
C PHE A 11 7.71 0.91 -6.75
N GLN A 12 7.82 -0.32 -7.27
CA GLN A 12 8.44 -0.57 -8.57
C GLN A 12 7.36 -0.77 -9.63
N LEU A 13 7.03 0.31 -10.34
CA LEU A 13 6.13 0.23 -11.49
C LEU A 13 6.79 -0.60 -12.60
N LYS A 14 6.19 -1.75 -12.90
CA LYS A 14 6.47 -2.56 -14.10
C LYS A 14 5.30 -2.44 -15.07
N LYS A 15 5.36 -3.13 -16.21
CA LYS A 15 4.24 -3.22 -17.17
C LYS A 15 2.96 -3.82 -16.57
N VAL A 16 3.06 -4.50 -15.42
CA VAL A 16 1.94 -5.12 -14.69
C VAL A 16 1.46 -4.18 -13.58
N LEU A 17 0.15 -3.99 -13.49
CA LEU A 17 -0.52 -3.09 -12.54
C LEU A 17 -0.73 -3.74 -11.14
N CYS A 18 -0.50 -5.04 -11.01
CA CYS A 18 -0.63 -5.77 -9.76
C CYS A 18 0.68 -5.71 -8.96
N MET A 19 0.70 -4.92 -7.89
CA MET A 19 1.85 -4.81 -6.98
C MET A 19 1.42 -5.18 -5.57
N GLY A 20 2.20 -6.02 -4.90
CA GLY A 20 2.06 -6.32 -3.48
C GLY A 20 3.00 -5.45 -2.67
N VAL A 21 2.48 -4.75 -1.67
CA VAL A 21 3.24 -3.83 -0.83
C VAL A 21 3.02 -4.18 0.64
N ALA A 22 4.11 -4.28 1.41
CA ALA A 22 4.05 -4.47 2.85
C ALA A 22 3.86 -3.11 3.53
N VAL A 23 2.74 -2.93 4.23
CA VAL A 23 2.34 -1.63 4.82
C VAL A 23 2.36 -1.65 6.36
N ALA A 24 2.38 -2.84 6.97
CA ALA A 24 2.27 -3.03 8.41
C ALA A 24 2.90 -4.35 8.89
N ASN A 25 3.20 -4.41 10.19
CA ASN A 25 3.63 -5.61 10.92
C ASN A 25 2.75 -5.84 12.17
N VAL A 26 2.79 -7.05 12.74
CA VAL A 26 1.97 -7.49 13.89
C VAL A 26 2.19 -6.63 15.15
N GLY A 27 3.36 -5.98 15.28
CA GLY A 27 3.67 -5.09 16.41
C GLY A 27 3.21 -3.64 16.27
N MET A 28 2.55 -3.25 15.17
CA MET A 28 2.04 -1.89 14.97
C MET A 28 0.61 -1.74 15.49
N THR A 29 0.26 -0.54 15.96
CA THR A 29 -1.10 -0.26 16.42
C THR A 29 -2.07 -0.08 15.23
N GLU A 30 -3.35 -0.38 15.43
CA GLU A 30 -4.36 -0.30 14.36
C GLU A 30 -4.47 1.10 13.73
N GLY A 31 -4.27 2.16 14.54
CA GLY A 31 -4.26 3.55 14.06
C GLY A 31 -3.11 3.85 13.11
N GLU A 32 -1.91 3.36 13.43
CA GLU A 32 -0.73 3.49 12.57
C GLU A 32 -0.89 2.68 11.29
N ILE A 33 -1.43 1.46 11.38
CA ILE A 33 -1.71 0.60 10.22
C ILE A 33 -2.65 1.32 9.25
N ARG A 34 -3.75 1.88 9.75
CA ARG A 34 -4.72 2.61 8.93
C ARG A 34 -4.09 3.83 8.24
N THR A 35 -3.27 4.56 8.98
CA THR A 35 -2.57 5.75 8.47
C THR A 35 -1.56 5.37 7.38
N ASN A 36 -0.77 4.32 7.59
CA ASN A 36 0.18 3.81 6.60
C ASN A 36 -0.52 3.32 5.33
N ILE A 37 -1.69 2.67 5.47
CA ILE A 37 -2.51 2.25 4.32
C ILE A 37 -2.97 3.46 3.51
N MET A 38 -3.47 4.51 4.17
CA MET A 38 -3.88 5.74 3.46
C MET A 38 -2.70 6.39 2.73
N TYR A 39 -1.53 6.49 3.37
CA TYR A 39 -0.34 7.05 2.73
C TYR A 39 0.11 6.23 1.52
N ALA A 40 0.13 4.89 1.63
CA ALA A 40 0.50 4.01 0.53
C ALA A 40 -0.46 4.15 -0.67
N ILE A 41 -1.77 4.23 -0.42
CA ILE A 41 -2.79 4.41 -1.47
C ILE A 41 -2.64 5.79 -2.12
N ASN A 42 -2.53 6.86 -1.32
CA ASN A 42 -2.41 8.23 -1.84
C ASN A 42 -1.14 8.40 -2.68
N PHE A 43 -0.02 7.83 -2.23
CA PHE A 43 1.21 7.85 -3.00
C PHE A 43 1.05 7.07 -4.32
N LEU A 44 0.47 5.86 -4.29
CA LEU A 44 0.21 5.08 -5.50
C LEU A 44 -0.66 5.84 -6.51
N VAL A 45 -1.75 6.46 -6.05
CA VAL A 45 -2.67 7.24 -6.88
C VAL A 45 -1.96 8.45 -7.49
N SER A 46 -1.04 9.10 -6.76
CA SER A 46 -0.29 10.25 -7.25
C SER A 46 0.69 9.90 -8.38
N LEU A 47 1.16 8.64 -8.46
CA LEU A 47 2.05 8.16 -9.53
C LEU A 47 1.30 7.86 -10.85
N LEU A 48 -0.02 7.72 -10.81
CA LEU A 48 -0.83 7.36 -11.98
C LEU A 48 -1.32 8.63 -12.68
N LYS A 49 -1.08 8.73 -14.01
CA LYS A 49 -1.51 9.88 -14.83
C LYS A 49 -3.01 10.21 -14.78
N LYS A 50 -3.87 9.25 -14.42
CA LYS A 50 -5.33 9.41 -14.27
C LYS A 50 -5.84 9.08 -12.87
N ASN A 51 -4.94 9.06 -11.88
CA ASN A 51 -5.27 8.82 -10.47
C ASN A 51 -6.13 7.56 -10.28
N TRP A 52 -7.33 7.73 -9.69
CA TRP A 52 -8.26 6.65 -9.35
C TRP A 52 -8.88 5.93 -10.56
N GLN A 53 -8.93 6.55 -11.74
CA GLN A 53 -9.49 5.89 -12.94
C GLN A 53 -8.64 4.69 -13.39
N ASN A 54 -7.34 4.70 -13.08
CA ASN A 54 -6.44 3.59 -13.39
C ASN A 54 -6.41 2.52 -12.27
N VAL A 55 -7.13 2.72 -11.17
CA VAL A 55 -7.22 1.79 -10.06
C VAL A 55 -8.51 1.00 -10.20
N ARG A 56 -8.42 -0.26 -10.66
CA ARG A 56 -9.61 -1.11 -10.84
C ARG A 56 -10.07 -1.76 -9.54
N CYS A 57 -9.14 -2.29 -8.75
CA CYS A 57 -9.44 -2.90 -7.45
C CYS A 57 -8.30 -2.70 -6.46
N LEU A 58 -8.63 -2.56 -5.17
CA LEU A 58 -7.68 -2.54 -4.05
C LEU A 58 -8.08 -3.58 -3.01
N TYR A 59 -7.10 -4.40 -2.62
CA TYR A 59 -7.27 -5.45 -1.62
C TYR A 59 -6.30 -5.25 -0.47
N ILE A 60 -6.81 -5.34 0.76
CA ILE A 60 -5.99 -5.52 1.95
C ILE A 60 -6.04 -6.99 2.33
N LYS A 61 -4.87 -7.58 2.56
CA LYS A 61 -4.78 -8.90 3.19
C LYS A 61 -3.80 -8.85 4.35
N SER A 62 -4.09 -9.62 5.39
CA SER A 62 -3.08 -10.02 6.37
C SER A 62 -2.27 -11.21 5.82
N SER A 63 -1.14 -11.52 6.44
CA SER A 63 -0.24 -12.59 5.96
C SER A 63 -0.94 -13.95 5.86
N MET A 64 -1.87 -14.24 6.77
CA MET A 64 -2.57 -15.53 6.89
C MET A 64 -4.11 -15.41 6.72
N GLY A 65 -4.63 -14.20 6.51
CA GLY A 65 -6.08 -13.96 6.40
C GLY A 65 -6.56 -13.84 4.96
N LYS A 66 -7.89 -13.88 4.81
CA LYS A 66 -8.53 -13.67 3.51
C LYS A 66 -8.37 -12.20 3.06
N PRO A 67 -8.18 -11.94 1.76
CA PRO A 67 -8.15 -10.59 1.23
C PRO A 67 -9.54 -9.94 1.31
N ILE A 68 -9.58 -8.68 1.75
CA ILE A 68 -10.78 -7.84 1.84
C ILE A 68 -10.65 -6.74 0.79
N ARG A 69 -11.68 -6.55 -0.03
CA ARG A 69 -11.70 -5.51 -1.06
C ARG A 69 -12.15 -4.19 -0.43
N ILE A 70 -11.37 -3.12 -0.64
CA ILE A 70 -11.76 -1.75 -0.25
C ILE A 70 -12.44 -1.03 -1.42
N TYR A 71 -11.95 -1.28 -2.63
CA TYR A 71 -12.44 -0.69 -3.89
C TYR A 71 -12.45 -1.78 -4.96
#